data_AF-A0A432WXX1-F1
#
_entry.id   AF-A0A432WXX1-F1
#
_cell.length_a   1.000
_cell.length_b   1.000
_cell.length_c   1.000
_cell.angle_alpha   90.00
_cell.angle_beta   90.00
_cell.angle_gamma   90.00
#
_symmetry.space_group_name_H-M   'P 1'
#
loop_
_entity.id
_entity.type
_entity.pdbx_description
1 polymer ?
#
loop_
_entity_poly.entity_id
_entity_poly.type
_entity_poly.pdbx_seq_one_letter_code
_entity_poly.pdbx_strand_id
1 'polypeptide(L)'
;MRLILLFVSLVLLSGCANSWYLGEWKVTDVEFPAVSALGAEEAQEWFGEEAIYAESLFSFRENTCEAPQYAPQELSEADFRIAYRAPFSQLNIDGEATEILRVSCAELSSFPGVTLIKGMEDIVYLPWDGAFFKLERSAR
;
A
#
# COMPACT_ATOMS: atom_id res chain seq x y z
N MET A 1 -44.40 -38.24 18.17
CA MET A 1 -44.41 -36.92 17.49
C MET A 1 -43.72 -35.91 18.36
N ARG A 2 -42.91 -35.04 17.73
CA ARG A 2 -42.25 -33.81 18.25
C ARG A 2 -40.94 -34.02 19.01
N LEU A 3 -39.87 -33.29 18.74
CA LEU A 3 -39.37 -32.59 17.56
C LEU A 3 -37.87 -32.41 17.90
N ILE A 4 -36.97 -32.83 17.01
CA ILE A 4 -35.52 -32.73 17.20
C ILE A 4 -35.13 -31.25 17.18
N LEU A 5 -34.60 -30.71 18.29
CA LEU A 5 -33.96 -29.40 18.35
C LEU A 5 -32.43 -29.61 18.29
N LEU A 6 -31.92 -29.78 17.08
CA LEU A 6 -30.49 -29.65 16.78
C LEU A 6 -30.16 -28.15 16.71
N PHE A 7 -29.69 -27.58 17.81
CA PHE A 7 -28.98 -26.30 17.78
C PHE A 7 -27.62 -26.53 17.12
N VAL A 8 -27.59 -26.45 15.79
CA VAL A 8 -26.33 -26.32 15.05
C VAL A 8 -25.90 -24.87 15.19
N SER A 9 -25.09 -24.60 16.21
CA SER A 9 -24.39 -23.33 16.38
C SER A 9 -23.37 -23.19 15.25
N LEU A 10 -23.78 -22.57 14.14
CA LEU A 10 -22.88 -22.16 13.07
C LEU A 10 -22.05 -20.98 13.60
N VAL A 11 -20.89 -21.29 14.19
CA VAL A 11 -19.87 -20.30 14.53
C VAL A 11 -19.32 -19.77 13.20
N LEU A 12 -19.86 -18.64 12.75
CA LEU A 12 -19.28 -17.84 11.67
C LEU A 12 -17.94 -17.30 12.19
N LEU A 13 -16.86 -18.00 11.88
CA LEU A 13 -15.52 -17.43 11.90
C LEU A 13 -15.48 -16.37 10.80
N SER A 14 -15.96 -15.15 11.10
CA SER A 14 -15.58 -13.96 10.35
C SER A 14 -14.10 -13.75 10.58
N GLY A 15 -13.27 -14.45 9.81
CA GLY A 15 -11.90 -14.04 9.61
C GLY A 15 -11.97 -12.67 8.93
N CYS A 16 -11.85 -11.60 9.72
CA CYS A 16 -11.51 -10.29 9.17
C CYS A 16 -10.14 -10.47 8.51
N ALA A 17 -10.13 -10.78 7.21
CA ALA A 17 -8.92 -10.70 6.42
C ALA A 17 -8.49 -9.23 6.49
N ASN A 18 -7.46 -8.96 7.29
CA ASN A 18 -6.98 -7.60 7.46
C ASN A 18 -6.35 -7.19 6.14
N SER A 19 -6.79 -6.07 5.57
CA SER A 19 -6.25 -5.57 4.32
C SER A 19 -4.74 -5.37 4.44
N TRP A 20 -3.96 -5.85 3.46
CA TRP A 20 -2.50 -5.88 3.53
C TRP A 20 -1.87 -4.50 3.77
N TYR A 21 -2.53 -3.44 3.30
CA TYR A 21 -2.04 -2.07 3.40
C TYR A 21 -2.28 -1.42 4.77
N LEU A 22 -3.21 -1.95 5.59
CA LEU A 22 -3.51 -1.35 6.89
C LEU A 22 -2.34 -1.52 7.86
N GLY A 23 -2.06 -0.48 8.63
CA GLY A 23 -1.01 -0.43 9.64
C GLY A 23 -0.09 0.77 9.49
N GLU A 24 1.01 0.71 10.24
CA GLU A 24 2.09 1.70 10.25
C GLU A 24 3.25 1.19 9.41
N TRP A 25 3.80 2.09 8.61
CA TRP A 25 4.85 1.82 7.65
C TRP A 25 5.91 2.88 7.73
N LYS A 26 7.17 2.49 7.66
CA LYS A 26 8.31 3.39 7.76
C LYS A 26 9.08 3.40 6.46
N VAL A 27 9.40 4.58 5.94
CA VAL A 27 10.29 4.73 4.78
C VAL A 27 11.69 4.28 5.18
N THR A 28 12.21 3.27 4.50
CA THR A 28 13.52 2.66 4.80
C THR A 28 14.54 2.82 3.67
N ASP A 29 14.05 2.96 2.44
CA ASP A 29 14.92 3.09 1.26
C ASP A 29 14.19 3.80 0.12
N VAL A 30 14.91 4.06 -0.99
CA VAL A 30 14.35 4.60 -2.22
C VAL A 30 15.02 4.02 -3.46
N GLU A 31 14.20 3.65 -4.45
CA GLU A 31 14.64 3.17 -5.75
C GLU A 31 14.33 4.18 -6.85
N PHE A 32 15.24 4.30 -7.82
CA PHE A 32 15.10 5.19 -8.99
C PHE A 32 15.13 4.40 -10.30
N PRO A 33 14.11 3.56 -10.57
CA PRO A 33 14.08 2.68 -11.74
C PRO A 33 13.95 3.44 -13.08
N ALA A 34 13.46 4.67 -13.06
CA ALA A 34 13.22 5.51 -14.22
C ALA A 34 13.70 6.96 -14.00
N VAL A 35 13.42 7.85 -14.95
CA VAL A 35 13.68 9.28 -14.77
C VAL A 35 12.85 9.80 -13.61
N SER A 36 13.52 10.31 -12.58
CA SER A 36 12.91 10.93 -11.42
C SER A 36 13.10 12.45 -11.45
N ALA A 37 12.07 13.18 -11.02
CA ALA A 37 12.18 14.60 -10.74
C ALA A 37 12.78 14.87 -9.35
N LEU A 38 12.80 13.86 -8.47
CA LEU A 38 13.37 13.92 -7.15
C LEU A 38 14.86 13.55 -7.18
N GLY A 39 15.69 14.34 -6.49
CA GLY A 39 17.10 14.01 -6.30
C GLY A 39 17.30 12.97 -5.19
N ALA A 40 18.45 12.28 -5.19
CA ALA A 40 18.78 11.32 -4.14
C ALA A 40 18.88 11.98 -2.75
N GLU A 41 19.42 13.19 -2.65
CA GLU A 41 19.51 13.93 -1.38
C GLU A 41 18.12 14.30 -0.85
N GLU A 42 17.23 14.79 -1.72
CA GLU A 42 15.85 15.14 -1.35
C GLU A 42 15.03 13.90 -0.96
N ALA A 43 15.24 12.77 -1.63
CA ALA A 43 14.60 11.51 -1.27
C ALA A 43 15.06 10.98 0.10
N GLN A 44 16.33 11.17 0.46
CA GLN A 44 16.85 10.76 1.77
C GLN A 44 16.19 11.50 2.93
N GLU A 45 15.67 12.72 2.72
CA GLU A 45 14.93 13.44 3.76
C GLU A 45 13.66 12.71 4.20
N TRP A 46 13.15 11.77 3.39
CA TRP A 46 11.96 11.00 3.70
C TRP A 46 12.28 9.77 4.55
N PHE A 47 13.55 9.42 4.71
CA PHE A 47 13.93 8.21 5.44
C PHE A 47 13.56 8.32 6.90
N GLY A 48 12.83 7.32 7.36
CA GLY A 48 12.29 7.26 8.71
C GLY A 48 10.93 7.92 8.90
N GLU A 49 10.38 8.59 7.89
CA GLU A 49 9.00 9.08 7.91
C GLU A 49 8.03 7.90 8.05
N GLU A 50 6.95 8.12 8.81
CA GLU A 50 5.94 7.10 9.09
C GLU A 50 4.64 7.41 8.35
N ALA A 51 4.10 6.39 7.69
CA ALA A 51 2.81 6.42 7.02
C ALA A 51 1.83 5.53 7.79
N ILE A 52 0.65 6.07 8.07
CA ILE A 52 -0.43 5.38 8.78
C ILE A 52 -1.59 5.16 7.80
N TYR A 53 -1.97 3.91 7.61
CA TYR A 53 -3.14 3.51 6.84
C TYR A 53 -4.11 2.78 7.78
N ALA A 54 -5.22 3.42 8.12
CA ALA A 54 -6.27 2.89 8.97
C ALA A 54 -7.63 3.08 8.30
N GLU A 55 -8.64 2.30 8.70
CA GLU A 55 -9.97 2.32 8.07
C GLU A 55 -10.60 3.73 8.00
N SER A 56 -10.32 4.57 8.99
CA SER A 56 -10.84 5.93 9.10
C SER A 56 -9.75 7.01 9.14
N LEU A 57 -8.51 6.66 8.79
CA LEU A 57 -7.42 7.63 8.82
C LEU A 57 -6.31 7.22 7.85
N PHE A 58 -5.95 8.13 6.97
CA PHE A 58 -4.67 8.11 6.30
C PHE A 58 -3.83 9.27 6.85
N SER A 59 -2.56 9.03 7.14
CA SER A 59 -1.61 10.08 7.48
C SER A 59 -0.24 9.76 6.89
N PHE A 60 0.38 10.72 6.22
CA PHE A 60 1.76 10.64 5.79
C PHE A 60 2.35 12.04 5.65
N ARG A 61 3.44 12.29 6.37
CA ARG A 61 4.07 13.62 6.48
C ARG A 61 3.03 14.66 6.90
N GLU A 62 2.88 15.76 6.15
CA GLU A 62 1.92 16.82 6.44
C GLU A 62 0.48 16.52 5.98
N ASN A 63 0.25 15.38 5.30
CA ASN A 63 -1.04 15.04 4.73
C ASN A 63 -1.82 14.14 5.67
N THR A 64 -3.06 14.52 5.98
CA THR A 64 -3.98 13.71 6.78
C THR A 64 -5.36 13.68 6.13
N CYS A 65 -6.03 12.53 6.22
CA CYS A 65 -7.34 12.31 5.65
C CYS A 65 -8.18 11.44 6.60
N GLU A 66 -9.27 12.01 7.11
CA GLU A 66 -10.14 11.39 8.15
C GLU A 66 -11.18 10.41 7.59
N ALA A 67 -11.28 10.30 6.26
CA ALA A 67 -12.19 9.38 5.59
C ALA A 67 -11.60 8.85 4.28
N PRO A 68 -10.46 8.13 4.34
CA PRO A 68 -9.83 7.59 3.15
C PRO A 68 -10.70 6.50 2.53
N GLN A 69 -10.75 6.47 1.19
CA GLN A 69 -11.32 5.35 0.45
C GLN A 69 -10.20 4.55 -0.20
N TYR A 70 -10.14 3.26 0.11
CA TYR A 70 -9.12 2.34 -0.37
C TYR A 70 -9.64 1.49 -1.52
N ALA A 71 -8.94 1.53 -2.64
CA ALA A 71 -9.25 0.76 -3.84
C ALA A 71 -8.03 -0.08 -4.26
N PRO A 72 -7.87 -1.31 -3.72
CA PRO A 72 -6.88 -2.24 -4.23
C PRO A 72 -7.29 -2.74 -5.63
N GLN A 73 -6.32 -2.85 -6.52
CA GLN A 73 -6.47 -3.38 -7.86
C GLN A 73 -5.28 -4.27 -8.20
N GLU A 74 -5.52 -5.39 -8.88
CA GLU A 74 -4.43 -6.20 -9.40
C GLU A 74 -3.92 -5.61 -10.72
N LEU A 75 -2.60 -5.65 -10.92
CA LEU A 75 -1.93 -5.14 -12.11
C LEU A 75 -0.91 -6.15 -12.61
N SER A 76 -1.01 -6.52 -13.89
CA SER A 76 -0.03 -7.38 -14.54
C SER A 76 1.33 -6.69 -14.69
N GLU A 77 2.41 -7.46 -14.83
CA GLU A 77 3.75 -6.87 -15.09
C GLU A 77 3.77 -6.01 -16.36
N ALA A 78 3.03 -6.41 -17.40
CA ALA A 78 2.96 -5.67 -18.66
C ALA A 78 2.32 -4.29 -18.45
N ASP A 79 1.19 -4.22 -17.74
CA ASP A 79 0.49 -2.98 -17.45
C ASP A 79 1.27 -2.13 -16.44
N PHE A 80 1.91 -2.77 -15.45
CA PHE A 80 2.80 -2.11 -14.50
C PHE A 80 3.94 -1.38 -15.22
N ARG A 81 4.61 -2.06 -16.15
CA ARG A 81 5.71 -1.46 -16.93
C ARG A 81 5.23 -0.29 -17.79
N ILE A 82 4.00 -0.33 -18.30
CA ILE A 82 3.43 0.79 -19.05
C ILE A 82 3.13 1.97 -18.11
N ALA A 83 2.53 1.70 -16.95
CA ALA A 83 2.12 2.71 -15.99
C ALA A 83 3.30 3.38 -15.27
N TYR A 84 4.27 2.59 -14.83
CA TYR A 84 5.37 3.01 -13.95
C TYR A 84 6.72 3.10 -14.66
N ARG A 85 6.81 2.66 -15.93
CA ARG A 85 8.06 2.64 -16.72
C ARG A 85 9.20 1.88 -16.06
N ALA A 86 8.87 0.95 -15.17
CA ALA A 86 9.77 0.08 -14.44
C ALA A 86 9.29 -1.38 -14.54
N PRO A 87 10.17 -2.37 -14.65
CA PRO A 87 9.80 -3.79 -14.48
C PRO A 87 9.70 -4.15 -12.99
N PHE A 88 8.98 -5.23 -12.68
CA PHE A 88 8.85 -5.76 -11.32
C PHE A 88 10.20 -6.08 -10.67
N SER A 89 11.16 -6.61 -11.44
CA SER A 89 12.48 -7.00 -10.94
C SER A 89 13.30 -5.84 -10.36
N GLN A 90 13.05 -4.59 -10.78
CA GLN A 90 13.71 -3.43 -10.18
C GLN A 90 13.15 -3.04 -8.81
N LEU A 91 11.94 -3.48 -8.49
CA LEU A 91 11.30 -3.29 -7.18
C LEU A 91 11.21 -4.60 -6.41
N ASN A 92 11.99 -5.63 -6.79
CA ASN A 92 11.99 -6.93 -6.12
C ASN A 92 10.57 -7.50 -5.94
N ILE A 93 9.72 -7.35 -6.96
CA ILE A 93 8.36 -7.93 -7.00
C ILE A 93 8.44 -9.23 -7.79
N ASP A 94 7.88 -10.30 -7.23
CA ASP A 94 7.80 -11.62 -7.88
C ASP A 94 6.37 -11.95 -8.34
N GLY A 95 6.25 -12.78 -9.37
CA GLY A 95 4.98 -13.25 -9.92
C GLY A 95 4.56 -12.53 -11.20
N GLU A 96 3.36 -12.85 -11.68
CA GLU A 96 2.82 -12.31 -12.95
C GLU A 96 2.01 -11.01 -12.75
N ALA A 97 1.62 -10.74 -11.50
CA ALA A 97 0.84 -9.57 -11.11
C ALA A 97 1.15 -9.13 -9.68
N THR A 98 0.87 -7.86 -9.38
CA THR A 98 0.93 -7.29 -8.03
C THR A 98 -0.34 -6.50 -7.71
N GLU A 99 -0.60 -6.25 -6.44
CA GLU A 99 -1.70 -5.38 -6.00
C GLU A 99 -1.21 -3.93 -5.87
N ILE A 100 -1.98 -3.01 -6.45
CA ILE A 100 -1.81 -1.57 -6.31
C ILE A 100 -2.96 -1.05 -5.46
N LEU A 101 -2.66 -0.35 -4.38
CA LEU A 101 -3.64 0.42 -3.63
C LEU A 101 -3.74 1.83 -4.20
N ARG A 102 -4.97 2.32 -4.40
CA ARG A 102 -5.24 3.75 -4.53
C ARG A 102 -6.02 4.24 -3.31
N VAL A 103 -5.58 5.34 -2.73
CA VAL A 103 -6.25 6.06 -1.64
C VAL A 103 -6.89 7.31 -2.24
N SER A 104 -8.20 7.45 -2.08
CA SER A 104 -8.92 8.66 -2.46
C SER A 104 -9.37 9.41 -1.21
N CYS A 105 -9.19 10.73 -1.23
CA CYS A 105 -9.62 11.65 -0.17
C CYS A 105 -10.36 12.82 -0.81
N ALA A 106 -11.50 13.21 -0.25
CA ALA A 106 -12.36 14.24 -0.85
C ALA A 106 -11.65 15.59 -1.02
N GLU A 107 -10.78 15.94 -0.09
CA GLU A 107 -10.12 17.25 0.00
C GLU A 107 -8.74 17.31 -0.67
N LEU A 108 -8.24 16.18 -1.20
CA LEU A 108 -6.85 16.08 -1.63
C LEU A 108 -6.74 15.40 -3.01
N SER A 109 -6.22 16.12 -4.00
CA SER A 109 -6.23 15.67 -5.41
C SER A 109 -4.91 15.07 -5.91
N SER A 110 -3.80 15.20 -5.18
CA SER A 110 -2.54 14.48 -5.43
C SER A 110 -1.53 14.76 -4.31
N PHE A 111 -1.16 13.75 -3.54
CA PHE A 111 -0.18 13.84 -2.44
C PHE A 111 0.56 12.50 -2.31
N PRO A 112 1.77 12.48 -1.74
CA PRO A 112 2.50 11.23 -1.58
C PRO A 112 1.75 10.26 -0.66
N GLY A 113 1.84 8.97 -0.95
CA GLY A 113 1.16 7.92 -0.18
C GLY A 113 -0.25 7.56 -0.67
N VAL A 114 -0.81 8.29 -1.64
CA VAL A 114 -2.10 7.89 -2.26
C VAL A 114 -2.03 6.65 -3.12
N THR A 115 -0.82 6.21 -3.46
CA THR A 115 -0.60 4.98 -4.21
C THR A 115 0.40 4.15 -3.43
N LEU A 116 0.08 2.87 -3.23
CA LEU A 116 1.04 1.87 -2.77
C LEU A 116 1.07 0.73 -3.78
N ILE A 117 2.27 0.24 -4.07
CA ILE A 117 2.51 -0.98 -4.82
C ILE A 117 2.89 -2.05 -3.79
N LYS A 118 2.18 -3.18 -3.79
CA LYS A 118 2.50 -4.29 -2.90
C LYS A 118 3.83 -4.91 -3.32
N GLY A 119 4.78 -4.99 -2.39
CA GLY A 119 6.03 -5.70 -2.55
C GLY A 119 5.93 -7.13 -2.04
N MET A 120 7.09 -7.76 -1.84
CA MET A 120 7.17 -9.04 -1.14
C MET A 120 7.12 -8.86 0.38
N GLU A 121 6.59 -9.86 1.08
CA GLU A 121 6.53 -9.87 2.56
C GLU A 121 5.82 -8.62 3.12
N ASP A 122 6.46 -7.92 4.06
CA ASP A 122 5.97 -6.70 4.71
C ASP A 122 6.63 -5.44 4.09
N ILE A 123 6.78 -5.44 2.76
CA ILE A 123 7.30 -4.30 1.98
C ILE A 123 6.21 -3.75 1.07
N VAL A 124 6.14 -2.42 0.99
CA VAL A 124 5.33 -1.70 0.00
C VAL A 124 6.17 -0.61 -0.64
N TYR A 125 5.86 -0.26 -1.89
CA TYR A 125 6.50 0.85 -2.58
C TYR A 125 5.53 2.01 -2.77
N LEU A 126 5.96 3.20 -2.38
CA LEU A 126 5.24 4.45 -2.58
C LEU A 126 5.89 5.18 -3.77
N PRO A 127 5.24 5.22 -4.95
CA PRO A 127 5.73 5.98 -6.09
C PRO A 127 5.45 7.47 -5.90
N TRP A 128 6.47 8.31 -6.04
CA TRP A 128 6.34 9.76 -6.02
C TRP A 128 7.41 10.42 -6.87
N ASP A 129 7.01 11.29 -7.80
CA ASP A 129 7.92 12.06 -8.66
C ASP A 129 9.02 11.21 -9.34
N GLY A 130 8.66 9.98 -9.73
CA GLY A 130 9.54 9.02 -10.39
C GLY A 130 10.50 8.26 -9.47
N ALA A 131 10.49 8.55 -8.17
CA ALA A 131 11.11 7.74 -7.14
C ALA A 131 10.12 6.70 -6.59
N PHE A 132 10.63 5.58 -6.10
CA PHE A 132 9.86 4.52 -5.47
C PHE A 132 10.39 4.31 -4.06
N PHE A 133 9.72 4.93 -3.09
CA PHE A 133 10.10 4.80 -1.69
C PHE A 133 9.73 3.42 -1.20
N LYS A 134 10.70 2.69 -0.68
CA LYS A 134 10.49 1.42 -0.01
C LYS A 134 10.03 1.71 1.41
N LEU A 135 8.88 1.17 1.77
CA LEU A 135 8.34 1.22 3.11
C LEU A 135 8.29 -0.20 3.68
N GLU A 136 8.76 -0.34 4.91
CA GLU A 136 8.66 -1.58 5.69
C GLU A 136 7.63 -1.40 6.80
N ARG A 137 6.89 -2.46 7.11
CA ARG A 137 5.94 -2.42 8.21
C ARG A 137 6.67 -2.15 9.53
N SER A 138 6.18 -1.17 10.29
CA SER A 138 6.72 -0.93 11.63
C SER A 138 6.49 -2.16 12.51
N ALA A 139 7.56 -2.65 13.15
CA ALA A 139 7.45 -3.73 14.13
C ALA A 139 6.59 -3.26 15.32
N ARG A 140 5.61 -4.07 15.72
CA ARG A 140 4.84 -3.86 16.95
C ARG A 140 5.65 -4.15 18.20
#